data_AF-A0A812Y8B3-F1
#
_entry.id   AF-A0A812Y8B3-F1
#
_cell.length_a   1.000
_cell.length_b   1.000
_cell.length_c   1.000
_cell.angle_alpha   90.00
_cell.angle_beta   90.00
_cell.angle_gamma   90.00
#
_symmetry.space_group_name_H-M   'P 1'
#
loop_
_entity.id
_entity.type
_entity.pdbx_description
1 polymer ?
#
loop_
_entity_poly.entity_id
_entity_poly.type
_entity_poly.pdbx_seq_one_letter_code
_entity_poly.pdbx_strand_id
1 'polypeptide(L)'
;MEDFFDSEVTLQPTRWLIEPHGKVRLLLKFFSEEIGTYQASLSFEVVGGIHENAPVSIAASGITAFPGISSDPRNVFTRRAKMKPASGYASKQFILSTGVFDFGPLLIGRSADARADAASDAHVKQHVESFRITNNSLFKALTCSYLGNVNDVV
;
A
#
# COMPACT_ATOMS: atom_id res chain seq x y z
N MET A 1 16.11 -6.09 23.15
CA MET A 1 16.03 -5.38 21.85
C MET A 1 16.02 -3.92 22.25
N GLU A 2 17.21 -3.35 22.33
CA GLU A 2 17.45 -2.07 22.99
C GLU A 2 16.88 -0.93 22.14
N ASP A 3 16.24 0.00 22.83
CA ASP A 3 15.62 1.20 22.27
C ASP A 3 16.67 2.06 21.55
N PHE A 4 16.71 1.95 20.23
CA PHE A 4 17.41 2.87 19.33
C PHE A 4 16.58 4.15 19.09
N PHE A 5 15.92 4.67 20.13
CA PHE A 5 15.49 6.06 20.13
C PHE A 5 16.72 6.88 20.46
N ASP A 6 17.41 7.30 19.41
CA ASP A 6 18.51 8.23 19.47
C ASP A 6 18.05 9.46 20.29
N SER A 7 18.53 9.55 21.53
CA SER A 7 18.33 10.67 22.45
C SER A 7 19.05 11.94 21.99
N GLU A 8 19.45 11.97 20.73
CA GLU A 8 19.86 13.16 20.01
C GLU A 8 18.61 13.81 19.37
N VAL A 9 17.80 14.47 20.22
CA VAL A 9 17.27 15.78 19.79
C VAL A 9 18.52 16.65 19.64
N THR A 10 19.24 16.45 18.52
CA THR A 10 20.46 17.19 18.22
C THR A 10 20.14 18.65 18.44
N LEU A 11 20.97 19.32 19.22
CA LEU A 11 21.01 20.77 19.40
C LEU A 11 21.37 21.41 18.05
N GLN A 12 20.49 21.25 17.06
CA GLN A 12 20.60 21.92 15.77
C GLN A 12 20.54 23.41 16.08
N PRO A 13 21.51 24.22 15.61
CA PRO A 13 21.46 25.65 15.83
C PRO A 13 20.13 26.17 15.27
N THR A 14 19.26 26.72 16.13
CA THR A 14 17.98 27.33 15.74
C THR A 14 18.14 28.75 15.23
N ARG A 15 19.40 29.24 15.21
CA ARG A 15 19.80 30.59 14.82
C ARG A 15 21.01 30.52 13.91
N TRP A 16 20.97 31.30 12.83
CA TRP A 16 22.05 31.39 11.85
C TRP A 16 22.42 32.85 11.59
N LEU A 17 23.68 33.11 11.29
CA LEU A 17 24.13 34.35 10.70
C LEU A 17 24.20 34.13 9.19
N ILE A 18 23.47 34.93 8.42
CA ILE A 18 23.42 34.83 6.96
C ILE A 18 24.07 36.08 6.39
N GLU A 19 25.21 35.90 5.71
CA GLU A 19 25.90 37.00 5.03
C GLU A 19 25.06 37.60 3.90
N PRO A 20 25.34 38.85 3.46
CA PRO A 20 24.68 39.44 2.30
C PRO A 20 24.76 38.53 1.07
N HIS A 21 23.63 38.33 0.39
CA HIS A 21 23.48 37.36 -0.72
C HIS A 21 23.80 35.89 -0.37
N GLY A 22 23.98 35.59 0.92
CA GLY A 22 24.13 34.24 1.45
C GLY A 22 22.80 33.50 1.50
N LYS A 23 22.89 32.18 1.67
CA LYS A 23 21.73 31.31 1.88
C LYS A 23 22.10 30.16 2.82
N VAL A 24 21.14 29.75 3.64
CA VAL A 24 21.24 28.56 4.49
C VAL A 24 20.23 27.53 3.98
N ARG A 25 20.63 26.26 3.92
CA ARG A 25 19.76 25.14 3.54
C ARG A 25 19.44 24.33 4.78
N LEU A 26 18.16 24.20 5.10
CA LEU A 26 17.68 23.41 6.22
C LEU A 26 17.16 22.07 5.71
N LEU A 27 17.56 20.98 6.35
CA LEU A 27 17.05 19.65 6.08
C LEU A 27 15.99 19.30 7.11
N LEU A 28 14.73 19.19 6.66
CA LEU A 28 13.65 18.68 7.48
C LEU A 28 13.60 17.15 7.37
N LYS A 29 13.82 16.45 8.49
CA LYS A 29 13.61 15.01 8.59
C LYS A 29 12.32 14.76 9.37
N PHE A 30 11.46 13.92 8.82
CA PHE A 30 10.22 13.49 9.46
C PHE A 30 10.26 11.98 9.65
N PHE A 31 9.96 11.52 10.86
CA PHE A 31 9.85 10.13 11.24
C PHE A 31 8.63 9.97 12.14
N SER A 32 7.86 8.91 11.94
CA SER A 32 6.75 8.51 12.79
C SER A 32 6.62 7.00 12.76
N GLU A 33 6.35 6.40 13.92
CA GLU A 33 6.04 4.97 14.04
C GLU A 33 4.56 4.67 13.79
N GLU A 34 3.71 5.69 13.95
CA GLU A 34 2.28 5.56 13.76
C GLU A 34 1.86 5.99 12.35
N ILE A 35 0.78 5.40 11.86
CA ILE A 35 0.10 5.78 10.61
C ILE A 35 -0.68 7.07 10.85
N GLY A 36 -0.53 8.05 9.98
CA GLY A 36 -1.31 9.26 10.09
C GLY A 36 -0.91 10.34 9.09
N THR A 37 -1.63 11.46 9.20
CA THR A 37 -1.26 12.72 8.57
C THR A 37 -0.78 13.68 9.64
N TYR A 38 0.38 14.28 9.42
CA TYR A 38 1.05 15.17 10.35
C TYR A 38 1.19 16.54 9.70
N GLN A 39 1.00 17.59 10.49
CA GLN A 39 1.18 18.96 10.08
C GLN A 39 2.02 19.68 11.12
N ALA A 40 2.95 20.51 10.65
CA ALA A 40 3.78 21.37 11.47
C ALA A 40 3.92 22.73 10.79
N SER A 41 4.05 23.78 11.59
CA SER A 41 4.39 25.12 11.11
C SER A 41 5.80 25.46 11.57
N LEU A 42 6.71 25.67 10.62
CA LEU A 42 8.09 26.09 10.89
C LEU A 42 8.17 27.61 10.79
N SER A 43 8.35 28.29 11.92
CA SER A 43 8.40 29.74 12.00
C SER A 43 9.85 30.25 12.02
N PHE A 44 10.14 31.23 11.18
CA PHE A 44 11.44 31.86 11.02
C PHE A 44 11.32 33.36 11.28
N GLU A 45 12.26 33.93 12.03
CA GLU A 45 12.32 35.36 12.31
C GLU A 45 13.70 35.90 11.97
N VAL A 46 13.74 37.13 11.44
CA VAL A 46 14.98 37.89 11.31
C VAL A 46 15.11 38.80 12.52
N VAL A 47 16.12 38.54 13.35
CA VAL A 47 16.39 39.35 14.55
C VAL A 47 16.74 40.79 14.14
N GLY A 48 15.94 41.75 14.60
CA GLY A 48 16.13 43.17 14.28
C GLY A 48 15.79 43.52 12.82
N GLY A 49 14.93 42.70 12.20
CA GLY A 49 14.47 42.89 10.83
C GLY A 49 13.49 44.05 10.65
N ILE A 50 13.15 44.32 9.40
CA ILE A 50 12.15 45.33 9.00
C ILE A 50 10.74 44.70 9.10
N HIS A 51 9.71 45.49 9.42
CA HIS A 51 8.33 45.04 9.73
C HIS A 51 8.15 44.35 11.10
N GLU A 52 8.53 45.02 12.19
CA GLU A 52 8.22 44.62 13.58
C GLU A 52 8.66 43.18 13.95
N ASN A 53 9.67 42.63 13.28
CA ASN A 53 10.09 41.23 13.41
C ASN A 53 8.97 40.20 13.17
N ALA A 54 8.02 40.48 12.26
CA ALA A 54 6.96 39.52 11.95
C ALA A 54 7.55 38.17 11.48
N PRO A 55 7.21 37.04 12.12
CA PRO A 55 7.75 35.74 11.75
C PRO A 55 7.15 35.25 10.43
N VAL A 56 7.99 34.66 9.59
CA VAL A 56 7.59 33.95 8.37
C VAL A 56 7.37 32.49 8.71
N SER A 57 6.18 31.96 8.44
CA SER A 57 5.84 30.56 8.71
C SER A 57 5.79 29.74 7.43
N ILE A 58 6.38 28.54 7.47
CA ILE A 58 6.31 27.55 6.40
C ILE A 58 5.53 26.35 6.91
N ALA A 59 4.42 26.03 6.25
CA ALA A 59 3.67 24.82 6.55
C ALA A 59 4.40 23.59 5.99
N ALA A 60 4.56 22.58 6.83
CA ALA A 60 5.09 21.27 6.47
C ALA A 60 4.04 20.20 6.76
N SER A 61 3.88 19.24 5.85
CA SER A 61 3.01 18.08 6.05
C SER A 61 3.74 16.78 5.73
N GLY A 62 3.43 15.75 6.51
CA GLY A 62 3.93 14.40 6.34
C GLY A 62 2.79 13.41 6.38
N ILE A 63 2.91 12.32 5.63
CA ILE A 63 1.98 11.20 5.67
C ILE A 63 2.79 9.94 5.94
N THR A 64 2.33 9.14 6.88
CA THR A 64 2.79 7.77 7.10
C THR A 64 1.64 6.82 6.87
N ALA A 65 1.86 5.76 6.10
CA ALA A 65 0.93 4.65 5.96
C ALA A 65 1.66 3.39 5.51
N PHE A 66 1.03 2.24 5.72
CA PHE A 66 1.52 1.00 5.12
C PHE A 66 1.20 0.96 3.62
N PRO A 67 2.03 0.25 2.83
CA PRO A 67 1.66 -0.12 1.48
C PRO A 67 0.35 -0.91 1.49
N GLY A 68 -0.55 -0.56 0.57
CA GLY A 68 -1.87 -1.15 0.46
C GLY A 68 -2.01 -2.05 -0.76
N ILE A 69 -2.90 -3.03 -0.67
CA ILE A 69 -3.37 -3.82 -1.81
C ILE A 69 -4.86 -3.54 -1.95
N SER A 70 -5.30 -3.26 -3.17
CA SER A 70 -6.71 -3.03 -3.44
C SER A 70 -7.52 -4.29 -3.14
N SER A 71 -8.42 -4.20 -2.16
CA SER A 71 -9.44 -5.22 -1.87
C SER A 71 -10.75 -4.99 -2.64
N ASP A 72 -10.87 -3.89 -3.37
CA ASP A 72 -12.07 -3.59 -4.17
C ASP A 72 -12.33 -4.71 -5.19
N PRO A 73 -13.46 -5.43 -5.10
CA PRO A 73 -13.78 -6.52 -6.02
C PRO A 73 -13.80 -6.08 -7.48
N ARG A 74 -14.11 -4.80 -7.75
CA ARG A 74 -14.14 -4.23 -9.11
C ARG A 74 -12.75 -4.14 -9.72
N ASN A 75 -11.73 -4.06 -8.87
CA ASN A 75 -10.33 -3.98 -9.26
C ASN A 75 -9.71 -5.37 -9.36
N VAL A 76 -10.04 -6.25 -8.40
CA VAL A 76 -9.45 -7.60 -8.26
C VAL A 76 -10.04 -8.61 -9.25
N PHE A 77 -11.35 -8.58 -9.46
CA PHE A 77 -12.08 -9.60 -10.22
C PHE A 77 -12.69 -9.04 -11.50
N THR A 78 -12.32 -9.63 -12.64
CA THR A 78 -12.85 -9.27 -13.95
C THR A 78 -14.37 -9.48 -14.03
N ARG A 79 -14.86 -10.62 -13.52
CA ARG A 79 -16.27 -11.01 -13.55
C ARG A 79 -16.88 -10.95 -12.15
N ARG A 80 -18.06 -10.34 -12.06
CA ARG A 80 -18.78 -10.10 -10.80
C ARG A 80 -20.27 -10.32 -11.02
N ALA A 81 -20.96 -10.83 -10.00
CA ALA A 81 -22.42 -10.89 -9.96
C ALA A 81 -22.92 -10.33 -8.63
N LYS A 82 -24.11 -9.71 -8.64
CA LYS A 82 -24.70 -9.13 -7.42
C LYS A 82 -25.11 -10.20 -6.42
N MET A 83 -25.78 -11.24 -6.92
CA MET A 83 -26.27 -12.37 -6.14
C MET A 83 -25.86 -13.66 -6.83
N LYS A 84 -25.81 -14.74 -6.06
CA LYS A 84 -25.63 -16.09 -6.63
C LYS A 84 -26.85 -16.44 -7.50
N PRO A 85 -26.67 -17.10 -8.66
CA PRO A 85 -27.78 -17.54 -9.48
C PRO A 85 -28.77 -18.41 -8.69
N ALA A 86 -30.07 -18.15 -8.84
CA ALA A 86 -31.12 -18.94 -8.19
C ALA A 86 -31.23 -20.36 -8.77
N SER A 87 -30.89 -20.52 -10.05
CA SER A 87 -30.75 -21.81 -10.73
C SER A 87 -29.36 -21.91 -11.37
N GLY A 88 -28.78 -23.10 -11.33
CA GLY A 88 -27.44 -23.37 -11.85
C GLY A 88 -26.31 -22.99 -10.87
N TYR A 89 -25.13 -22.74 -11.42
CA TYR A 89 -23.91 -22.44 -10.67
C TYR A 89 -23.26 -21.14 -11.15
N ALA A 90 -22.66 -20.41 -10.21
CA ALA A 90 -21.73 -19.35 -10.56
C ALA A 90 -20.43 -19.99 -11.06
N SER A 91 -19.74 -19.36 -12.02
CA SER A 91 -18.43 -19.84 -12.48
C SER A 91 -17.54 -18.66 -12.81
N LYS A 92 -16.35 -18.67 -12.19
CA LYS A 92 -15.30 -17.65 -12.35
C LYS A 92 -15.82 -16.25 -12.10
N GLN A 93 -16.57 -16.04 -11.03
CA GLN A 93 -17.13 -14.73 -10.72
C GLN A 93 -17.18 -14.46 -9.22
N PHE A 94 -16.91 -13.20 -8.86
CA PHE A 94 -17.08 -12.73 -7.49
C PHE A 94 -18.55 -12.41 -7.20
N ILE A 95 -19.11 -12.99 -6.15
CA ILE A 95 -20.50 -12.76 -5.75
C ILE A 95 -20.54 -11.69 -4.66
N LEU A 96 -21.07 -10.51 -4.98
CA LEU A 96 -21.10 -9.35 -4.07
C LEU A 96 -21.91 -9.63 -2.80
N SER A 97 -23.03 -10.35 -2.91
CA SER A 97 -23.88 -10.65 -1.76
C SER A 97 -23.22 -11.56 -0.72
N THR A 98 -22.23 -12.37 -1.12
CA THR A 98 -21.52 -13.29 -0.20
C THR A 98 -20.10 -12.86 0.10
N GLY A 99 -19.52 -11.96 -0.70
CA GLY A 99 -18.11 -11.56 -0.58
C GLY A 99 -17.13 -12.67 -1.00
N VAL A 100 -17.59 -13.68 -1.75
CA VAL A 100 -16.80 -14.86 -2.11
C VAL A 100 -16.62 -14.97 -3.62
N PHE A 101 -15.42 -15.36 -4.05
CA PHE A 101 -15.16 -15.74 -5.44
C PHE A 101 -15.58 -17.19 -5.68
N ASP A 102 -16.48 -17.43 -6.64
CA ASP A 102 -16.96 -18.75 -6.99
C ASP A 102 -16.22 -19.25 -8.24
N PHE A 103 -15.39 -20.29 -8.07
CA PHE A 103 -14.70 -20.95 -9.18
C PHE A 103 -15.64 -21.78 -10.05
N GLY A 104 -16.81 -22.17 -9.52
CA GLY A 104 -17.74 -23.09 -10.14
C GLY A 104 -17.54 -24.54 -9.69
N PRO A 105 -18.21 -25.50 -10.36
CA PRO A 105 -18.22 -26.90 -9.93
C PRO A 105 -16.81 -27.50 -9.88
N LEU A 106 -16.53 -28.21 -8.78
CA LEU A 106 -15.28 -28.93 -8.60
C LEU A 106 -15.19 -30.10 -9.58
N LEU A 107 -14.04 -30.25 -10.24
CA LEU A 107 -13.82 -31.38 -11.13
C LEU A 107 -13.46 -32.62 -10.31
N ILE A 108 -14.39 -33.55 -10.24
CA ILE A 108 -14.10 -34.91 -9.81
C ILE A 108 -13.47 -35.65 -11.00
N GLY A 109 -12.32 -36.29 -10.80
CA GLY A 109 -11.73 -37.21 -11.79
C GLY A 109 -10.50 -36.74 -12.58
N ARG A 110 -9.86 -35.61 -12.22
CA ARG A 110 -8.59 -35.18 -12.84
C ARG A 110 -7.40 -35.44 -11.90
N SER A 111 -6.46 -36.30 -12.32
CA SER A 111 -5.20 -36.53 -11.60
C SER A 111 -4.25 -35.33 -11.72
N ALA A 112 -3.26 -35.23 -10.83
CA ALA A 112 -2.25 -34.18 -10.88
C ALA A 112 -1.43 -34.24 -12.18
N ASP A 113 -1.11 -35.45 -12.66
CA ASP A 113 -0.32 -35.68 -13.89
C ASP A 113 -1.03 -35.13 -15.13
N ALA A 114 -2.36 -35.23 -15.19
CA ALA A 114 -3.17 -34.68 -16.27
C ALA A 114 -3.21 -33.13 -16.30
N ARG A 115 -2.57 -32.45 -15.35
CA ARG A 115 -2.41 -30.98 -15.33
C ARG A 115 -1.11 -30.52 -15.98
N ALA A 116 -0.11 -31.39 -16.17
CA ALA A 116 1.21 -31.01 -16.70
C ALA A 116 1.16 -30.67 -18.20
N ASP A 117 0.27 -31.30 -18.96
CA ASP A 117 0.04 -31.04 -20.40
C ASP A 117 -0.81 -29.76 -20.67
N ALA A 118 -0.78 -28.83 -19.71
CA ALA A 118 -1.69 -27.70 -19.56
C ALA A 118 -1.70 -26.69 -20.72
N ALA A 119 -0.61 -26.59 -21.49
CA ALA A 119 -0.42 -25.52 -22.45
C ALA A 119 -1.24 -25.68 -23.73
N SER A 120 -1.59 -26.92 -24.13
CA SER A 120 -2.27 -27.22 -25.39
C SER A 120 -3.75 -27.60 -25.24
N ASP A 121 -4.20 -27.94 -24.03
CA ASP A 121 -5.56 -28.40 -23.79
C ASP A 121 -6.52 -27.24 -23.49
N ALA A 122 -7.51 -27.04 -24.36
CA ALA A 122 -8.54 -26.02 -24.20
C ALA A 122 -9.32 -26.17 -22.87
N HIS A 123 -9.34 -27.37 -22.29
CA HIS A 123 -9.96 -27.64 -21.00
C HIS A 123 -9.20 -26.97 -19.84
N VAL A 124 -7.88 -26.84 -19.92
CA VAL A 124 -7.07 -26.23 -18.84
C VAL A 124 -7.40 -24.75 -18.66
N LYS A 125 -7.68 -24.03 -19.75
CA LYS A 125 -8.13 -22.62 -19.69
C LYS A 125 -9.45 -22.45 -18.93
N GLN A 126 -10.27 -23.50 -18.82
CA GLN A 126 -11.48 -23.48 -18.01
C GLN A 126 -11.19 -23.52 -16.50
N HIS A 127 -9.97 -23.82 -16.07
CA HIS A 127 -9.62 -24.00 -14.65
C HIS A 127 -8.54 -23.04 -14.15
N VAL A 128 -8.14 -22.09 -14.99
CA VAL A 128 -7.25 -20.98 -14.64
C VAL A 128 -8.08 -19.70 -14.55
N GLU A 129 -7.80 -18.90 -13.53
CA GLU A 129 -8.35 -17.55 -13.42
C GLU A 129 -7.25 -16.59 -13.01
N SER A 130 -7.31 -15.37 -13.53
CA SER A 130 -6.33 -14.32 -13.26
C SER A 130 -6.95 -13.26 -12.37
N PHE A 131 -6.35 -13.04 -11.21
CA PHE A 131 -6.71 -11.95 -10.32
C PHE A 131 -5.78 -10.77 -10.53
N ARG A 132 -6.35 -9.56 -10.56
CA ARG A 132 -5.57 -8.34 -10.67
C ARG A 132 -5.23 -7.80 -9.29
N ILE A 133 -3.97 -7.90 -8.92
CA ILE A 133 -3.44 -7.31 -7.69
C ILE A 133 -2.83 -5.96 -8.05
N THR A 134 -3.33 -4.90 -7.42
CA THR A 134 -2.81 -3.54 -7.62
C THR A 134 -2.59 -2.86 -6.28
N ASN A 135 -1.49 -2.11 -6.20
CA ASN A 135 -1.23 -1.22 -5.09
C ASN A 135 -2.04 0.07 -5.29
N ASN A 136 -2.92 0.37 -4.33
CA ASN A 136 -3.75 1.58 -4.31
C ASN A 136 -3.33 2.56 -3.20
N SER A 137 -2.16 2.36 -2.61
CA SER A 137 -1.60 3.23 -1.57
C SER A 137 -0.60 4.23 -2.13
N LEU A 138 -0.22 5.19 -1.29
CA LEU A 138 0.76 6.24 -1.60
C LEU A 138 2.21 5.70 -1.63
N PHE A 139 2.44 4.52 -1.07
CA PHE A 139 3.78 3.97 -0.86
C PHE A 139 4.00 2.76 -1.77
N LYS A 140 5.23 2.62 -2.28
CA LYS A 140 5.60 1.47 -3.10
C LYS A 140 5.57 0.19 -2.26
N ALA A 141 4.72 -0.76 -2.63
CA ALA A 141 4.76 -2.11 -2.08
C ALA A 141 5.94 -2.89 -2.69
N LEU A 142 6.75 -3.53 -1.85
CA LEU A 142 7.68 -4.58 -2.28
C LEU A 142 6.92 -5.91 -2.20
N THR A 143 6.50 -6.44 -3.35
CA THR A 143 5.72 -7.67 -3.40
C THR A 143 6.65 -8.88 -3.40
N CYS A 144 6.55 -9.72 -2.38
CA CYS A 144 7.05 -11.11 -2.38
C CYS A 144 5.84 -12.03 -2.35
N SER A 145 5.63 -12.81 -3.41
CA SER A 145 4.52 -13.77 -3.50
C SER A 145 4.96 -15.12 -2.96
N TYR A 146 4.37 -15.57 -1.85
CA TYR A 146 4.45 -16.95 -1.39
C TYR A 146 3.12 -17.64 -1.68
N LEU A 147 3.11 -18.61 -2.58
CA LEU A 147 2.00 -19.54 -2.74
C LEU A 147 2.35 -20.77 -1.88
N GLY A 148 1.88 -20.77 -0.63
CA GLY A 148 1.97 -21.94 0.22
C GLY A 148 1.18 -23.08 -0.39
N ASN A 149 1.80 -24.25 -0.52
CA ASN A 149 1.08 -25.46 -0.90
C ASN A 149 0.22 -25.87 0.29
N VAL A 150 -1.06 -26.19 0.07
CA VAL A 150 -2.01 -26.54 1.14
C VAL A 150 -1.59 -27.82 1.89
N ASN A 151 -0.58 -28.53 1.39
CA ASN A 151 0.00 -29.72 2.02
C ASN A 151 1.07 -29.41 3.10
N ASP A 152 1.45 -28.14 3.31
CA ASP A 152 2.48 -27.75 4.30
C ASP A 152 1.90 -27.37 5.67
N VAL A 153 0.61 -27.62 5.91
CA VAL A 153 -0.05 -27.42 7.21
C VAL A 153 -0.54 -28.76 7.74
N VAL A 154 0.40 -29.58 8.23
CA VAL A 154 0.20 -30.63 9.25
C VAL A 154 1.41 -30.66 10.16
#